data_AF-A0A2V3JGS2-F1
#
_entry.id   AF-A0A2V3JGS2-F1
#
_cell.length_a   1.000
_cell.length_b   1.000
_cell.length_c   1.000
_cell.angle_alpha   90.00
_cell.angle_beta   90.00
_cell.angle_gamma   90.00
#
_symmetry.space_group_name_H-M   'P 1'
#
loop_
_entity.id
_entity.type
_entity.pdbx_description
1 polymer ?
#
loop_
_entity_poly.entity_id
_entity_poly.type
_entity_poly.pdbx_seq_one_letter_code
_entity_poly.pdbx_strand_id
1 'polypeptide(L)' 'MTKILHVQTVMTEEDLEALKTKCGLSTTKDAVAAAVEHYIACPYTDSEDIWAERMKRTIEQRTK' A
#
# COMPACT_ATOMS: atom_id res chain seq x y z
N MET A 1 11.13 3.99 -26.19
CA MET A 1 11.55 4.97 -25.15
C MET A 1 10.49 4.98 -24.07
N THR A 2 10.82 4.49 -22.88
CA THR A 2 9.89 4.54 -21.73
C THR A 2 9.82 5.99 -21.26
N LYS A 3 8.63 6.60 -21.30
CA LYS A 3 8.44 7.94 -20.75
C LYS A 3 8.58 7.85 -19.23
N ILE A 4 9.64 8.43 -18.68
CA ILE A 4 9.83 8.52 -17.23
C ILE A 4 9.00 9.71 -16.74
N LEU A 5 7.97 9.43 -15.95
CA LEU A 5 7.14 10.44 -15.29
C LEU A 5 7.66 10.61 -13.86
N HIS A 6 8.13 11.80 -13.52
CA HIS A 6 8.48 12.15 -12.15
C HIS A 6 7.27 12.75 -11.44
N VAL A 7 6.91 12.21 -10.28
CA VAL A 7 5.79 12.70 -9.46
C VAL A 7 6.31 12.99 -8.06
N GLN A 8 5.88 14.11 -7.49
CA GLN A 8 6.18 14.50 -6.12
C GLN A 8 4.86 14.72 -5.37
N THR A 9 4.83 14.26 -4.13
CA THR A 9 3.73 14.48 -3.21
C THR A 9 4.29 14.92 -1.86
N VAL A 10 3.55 15.76 -1.15
CA VAL A 10 3.90 16.18 0.21
C VAL A 10 3.29 15.15 1.16
N MET A 11 4.12 14.62 2.06
CA MET A 11 3.69 13.74 3.14
C MET A 11 4.12 14.33 4.48
N THR A 12 3.33 14.12 5.52
CA THR A 12 3.68 14.56 6.87
C THR A 12 4.77 13.65 7.46
N GLU A 13 5.57 14.18 8.38
CA GLU A 13 6.57 13.37 9.08
C GLU A 13 5.90 12.24 9.89
N GLU A 14 4.74 12.51 10.49
CA GLU A 14 3.96 11.52 11.25
C GLU A 14 3.56 10.32 10.37
N ASP A 15 3.06 10.58 9.15
CA ASP A 15 2.70 9.51 8.22
C ASP A 15 3.91 8.69 7.79
N LEU A 16 5.06 9.33 7.59
CA LEU A 16 6.30 8.66 7.21
C LEU A 16 6.82 7.76 8.33
N GLU A 17 6.79 8.21 9.58
CA GLU A 17 7.19 7.40 10.73
C GLU A 17 6.21 6.25 11.00
N ALA A 18 4.91 6.49 10.85
CA ALA A 18 3.90 5.44 10.90
C ALA A 18 4.12 4.38 9.80
N LEU A 19 4.45 4.81 8.58
CA LEU A 19 4.74 3.91 7.47
C LEU A 19 6.00 3.07 7.74
N LYS A 20 7.09 3.70 8.17
CA LYS A 20 8.34 3.02 8.55
C LYS A 20 8.09 1.94 9.61
N THR A 21 7.33 2.31 10.65
CA THR A 21 6.96 1.39 11.75
C THR A 21 6.15 0.21 11.23
N LYS A 22 5.16 0.46 10.36
CA LYS A 22 4.30 -0.58 9.78
C LYS A 22 5.07 -1.53 8.85
N CYS A 23 6.03 -1.01 8.10
CA CYS A 23 6.87 -1.79 7.20
C CYS A 23 8.07 -2.45 7.90
N GLY A 24 8.42 -2.01 9.12
CA GLY A 24 9.63 -2.45 9.82
C GLY A 24 10.92 -1.95 9.16
N LEU A 25 10.88 -0.82 8.46
CA LEU A 25 11.98 -0.25 7.69
C LEU A 25 12.45 1.08 8.29
N SER A 26 13.75 1.34 8.23
CA SER A 26 14.36 2.54 8.81
C SER A 26 14.44 3.73 7.85
N THR A 27 14.51 3.47 6.55
CA THR A 27 14.64 4.53 5.54
C THR A 27 13.29 4.89 4.93
N THR A 28 13.07 6.19 4.68
CA THR A 28 11.86 6.67 4.01
C THR A 28 11.73 6.10 2.60
N LYS A 29 12.86 5.99 1.88
CA LYS A 29 12.88 5.47 0.51
C LYS A 29 12.36 4.04 0.45
N ASP A 30 12.87 3.17 1.32
CA ASP A 30 12.51 1.75 1.28
C ASP A 30 11.06 1.54 1.78
N ALA A 31 10.65 2.30 2.80
CA ALA A 31 9.27 2.27 3.29
C ALA A 31 8.26 2.69 2.21
N VAL A 32 8.54 3.78 1.48
CA VAL A 32 7.68 4.25 0.39
C VAL A 32 7.70 3.26 -0.78
N ALA A 33 8.86 2.72 -1.16
CA ALA A 33 8.95 1.72 -2.22
C ALA A 33 8.11 0.48 -1.90
N ALA A 34 8.24 -0.07 -0.67
CA ALA A 34 7.45 -1.21 -0.22
C ALA A 34 5.93 -0.92 -0.22
N ALA A 35 5.53 0.29 0.16
CA ALA A 35 4.13 0.70 0.12
C ALA A 35 3.57 0.76 -1.30
N VAL A 36 4.34 1.31 -2.24
CA VAL A 36 3.96 1.40 -3.65
C VAL A 36 3.88 0.01 -4.29
N GLU A 37 4.88 -0.84 -4.04
CA GLU A 37 4.87 -2.24 -4.49
C GLU A 37 3.66 -3.00 -3.96
N HIS A 38 3.33 -2.81 -2.67
CA HIS A 38 2.14 -3.40 -2.07
C HIS A 38 0.85 -2.91 -2.75
N TYR A 39 0.74 -1.61 -3.01
CA TYR A 39 -0.42 -1.04 -3.69
C TYR A 39 -0.59 -1.62 -5.10
N ILE A 40 0.50 -1.67 -5.89
CA ILE A 40 0.46 -2.20 -7.27
C ILE A 40 0.10 -3.70 -7.30
N ALA A 41 0.54 -4.47 -6.31
CA ALA A 41 0.26 -5.90 -6.23
C ALA A 41 -1.07 -6.24 -5.54
N CYS A 42 -1.76 -5.26 -4.97
CA CYS A 42 -2.95 -5.50 -4.16
C CYS A 42 -4.15 -5.83 -5.07
N PRO A 43 -4.78 -7.01 -4.93
CA PRO A 43 -5.86 -7.44 -5.81
C PRO A 43 -7.17 -6.67 -5.59
N TYR A 44 -7.22 -5.76 -4.61
CA TYR A 44 -8.42 -5.05 -4.20
C TYR A 44 -8.42 -3.58 -4.65
N THR A 45 -7.36 -3.09 -5.30
CA THR A 45 -7.24 -1.66 -5.64
C THR A 45 -8.16 -1.20 -6.75
N ASP A 46 -8.65 -2.13 -7.58
CA ASP A 46 -9.59 -1.84 -8.67
C ASP A 46 -11.06 -1.83 -8.20
N SER A 47 -11.32 -2.17 -6.93
CA SER A 47 -12.66 -2.21 -6.36
C SER A 47 -13.08 -0.86 -5.78
N GLU A 48 -14.33 -0.47 -6.02
CA GLU A 48 -14.95 0.72 -5.40
C GLU A 48 -14.98 0.61 -3.86
N ASP A 49 -15.01 -0.60 -3.32
CA ASP A 49 -14.98 -0.87 -1.87
C ASP A 49 -13.98 -1.98 -1.52
N ILE A 50 -12.71 -1.58 -1.49
CA ILE A 50 -11.54 -2.37 -1.10
C ILE A 50 -11.78 -3.14 0.21
N TRP A 51 -12.44 -2.50 1.17
CA TRP A 51 -12.62 -3.06 2.51
C TRP A 51 -13.69 -4.15 2.53
N ALA A 52 -14.82 -3.93 1.84
CA ALA A 52 -15.86 -4.93 1.71
C ALA A 52 -15.37 -6.21 1.01
N GLU A 53 -14.60 -6.09 -0.07
CA GLU A 53 -14.04 -7.27 -0.75
C GLU A 53 -13.03 -8.04 0.11
N ARG A 54 -12.13 -7.32 0.76
CA ARG A 54 -11.16 -7.93 1.68
C ARG A 54 -11.87 -8.66 2.82
N MET A 55 -12.96 -8.09 3.34
CA MET A 55 -13.73 -8.70 4.42
C MET A 55 -14.50 -9.94 3.95
N LYS A 56 -15.12 -9.89 2.76
CA LYS A 56 -15.77 -11.07 2.14
C LYS A 56 -14.80 -12.24 2.03
N ARG A 57 -13.61 -12.02 1.46
CA ARG A 57 -12.59 -13.09 1.31
C ARG A 57 -12.16 -13.67 2.66
N THR A 58 -12.04 -12.82 3.68
CA THR A 58 -11.67 -13.26 5.04
C THR A 58 -12.77 -14.14 5.66
N ILE A 59 -14.05 -13.81 5.43
CA ILE A 59 -15.18 -14.63 5.88
C ILE A 59 -15.17 -15.98 5.15
N GLU A 60 -15.05 -15.98 3.81
CA GLU A 60 -15.02 -17.21 3.00
C GLU A 60 -13.87 -18.16 3.37
N GLN A 61 -12.71 -17.63 3.76
CA GLN A 61 -11.59 -18.43 4.24
C GLN A 61 -11.82 -19.06 5.62
N ARG A 62 -12.73 -18.51 6.44
CA ARG A 62 -13.06 -19.01 7.78
C ARG A 62 -14.22 -20.01 7.78
N THR A 63 -15.09 -19.96 6.77
CA THR A 63 -16.22 -20.90 6.61
C THR A 63 -15.86 -22.17 5.85
N LYS A 64 -14.66 -22.25 5.24
CA LYS A 64 -14.06 -23.49 4.75
C LYS A 64 -13.31 -24.20 5.87
#